data_AF-A0A026WCM0-F1
#
_entry.id   AF-A0A026WCM0-F1
#
_cell.length_a   1.000
_cell.length_b   1.000
_cell.length_c   1.000
_cell.angle_alpha   90.00
_cell.angle_beta   90.00
_cell.angle_gamma   90.00
#
_symmetry.space_group_name_H-M   'P 1'
#
loop_
_entity.id
_entity.type
_entity.pdbx_description
1 polymer ?
#
loop_
_entity_poly.entity_id
_entity_poly.type
_entity_poly.pdbx_seq_one_letter_code
_entity_poly.pdbx_strand_id
1 'polypeptide(L)' 'MEENKEHFRHLMLFYYRKGKNASQATNSICSVYGEGALAERTVRKWFAKFRASDFNLKDH' A
#
# COMPACT_ATOMS: atom_id res chain seq x y z
N MET A 1 4.17 4.90 -16.49
CA MET A 1 3.72 5.51 -15.21
C MET A 1 2.56 4.73 -14.54
N GLU A 2 2.35 3.46 -14.87
CA GLU A 2 1.48 2.54 -14.10
C GLU A 2 2.29 1.58 -13.22
N GLU A 3 3.50 1.22 -13.65
CA GLU A 3 4.43 0.39 -12.89
C GLU A 3 4.67 0.91 -11.47
N ASN A 4 4.75 2.24 -11.29
CA ASN A 4 4.89 2.83 -9.95
C ASN A 4 3.66 2.57 -9.05
N LYS A 5 2.44 2.54 -9.60
CA LYS A 5 1.22 2.31 -8.80
C LYS A 5 1.13 0.84 -8.37
N GLU A 6 1.39 -0.09 -9.28
CA GLU A 6 1.38 -1.52 -8.97
C GLU A 6 2.51 -1.88 -7.99
N HIS A 7 3.70 -1.30 -8.18
CA HIS A 7 4.82 -1.43 -7.24
C HIS A 7 4.44 -1.02 -5.81
N PHE A 8 3.80 0.13 -5.65
CA PHE A 8 3.34 0.56 -4.33
C PHE A 8 2.29 -0.36 -3.71
N ARG A 9 1.42 -0.98 -4.52
CA ARG A 9 0.42 -1.94 -4.03
C ARG A 9 1.06 -3.23 -3.54
N HIS A 10 2.11 -3.70 -4.21
CA HIS A 10 2.93 -4.82 -3.73
C HIS A 10 3.55 -4.50 -2.37
N LEU A 11 4.10 -3.29 -2.21
CA LEU A 11 4.64 -2.84 -0.91
C LEU A 11 3.56 -2.77 0.17
N MET A 12 2.37 -2.26 -0.14
CA MET A 12 1.25 -2.27 0.80
C MET A 12 0.88 -3.69 1.23
N LEU A 13 0.78 -4.63 0.28
CA LEU A 13 0.46 -6.03 0.57
C LEU A 13 1.53 -6.68 1.45
N PHE A 14 2.80 -6.41 1.17
CA PHE A 14 3.93 -6.87 1.99
C PHE A 14 3.80 -6.39 3.44
N TYR A 15 3.55 -5.09 3.66
CA TYR A 15 3.39 -4.54 5.00
C TYR A 15 2.13 -5.03 5.71
N TYR A 16 1.04 -5.22 4.97
CA TYR A 16 -0.19 -5.83 5.49
C TYR A 16 0.06 -7.24 6.02
N ARG A 17 0.75 -8.09 5.23
CA ARG A 17 1.12 -9.45 5.64
C ARG A 17 2.09 -9.48 6.82
N LYS A 18 2.91 -8.44 6.99
CA LYS A 18 3.75 -8.23 8.19
C LYS A 18 2.96 -7.77 9.43
N GLY A 19 1.65 -7.60 9.35
CA GLY A 19 0.81 -7.14 10.46
C GLY A 19 0.98 -5.66 10.79
N LYS A 20 1.56 -4.86 9.89
CA LYS A 20 1.63 -3.41 10.08
C LYS A 20 0.27 -2.79 9.84
N ASN A 21 -0.02 -1.67 10.50
CA ASN A 21 -1.21 -0.87 10.21
C ASN A 21 -0.93 0.12 9.05
N ALA A 22 -1.98 0.79 8.57
CA ALA A 22 -1.89 1.65 7.39
C ALA A 22 -0.92 2.83 7.58
N SER A 23 -0.90 3.45 8.77
CA SER A 23 0.00 4.56 9.09
C SER A 23 1.46 4.10 9.12
N GLN A 24 1.74 2.95 9.74
CA GLN A 24 3.07 2.35 9.74
C GLN A 24 3.56 2.00 8.33
N ALA A 25 2.70 1.39 7.51
CA ALA A 25 3.03 1.07 6.13
C ALA A 25 3.29 2.32 5.29
N THR A 26 2.47 3.36 5.45
CA THR A 26 2.63 4.67 4.77
C THR A 26 3.98 5.28 5.14
N ASN A 27 4.30 5.40 6.43
CA ASN A 27 5.56 5.98 6.90
C ASN A 27 6.76 5.17 6.39
N SER A 28 6.68 3.84 6.41
CA SER A 28 7.77 2.97 5.92
C SER A 28 8.02 3.15 4.43
N ILE A 29 6.96 3.34 3.63
CA ILE A 29 7.08 3.57 2.18
C ILE A 29 7.59 4.99 1.91
N CYS A 30 7.01 6.01 2.52
CA CYS A 30 7.43 7.41 2.35
C CYS A 30 8.87 7.66 2.83
N SER A 31 9.35 6.92 3.83
CA SER A 31 10.75 7.01 4.28
C SER A 31 11.75 6.55 3.23
N VAL A 32 11.35 5.67 2.29
CA VAL A 32 12.24 5.13 1.24
C VAL A 32 12.05 5.90 -0.07
N TYR A 33 10.81 6.22 -0.43
CA TYR A 33 10.45 6.80 -1.72
C TYR A 33 10.25 8.32 -1.71
N GLY A 34 10.35 8.94 -0.53
CA GLY A 34 10.14 10.37 -0.33
C GLY A 34 8.81 10.69 0.33
N GLU A 35 8.78 11.82 1.04
CA GLU A 35 7.56 12.33 1.66
C GLU A 35 6.50 12.62 0.59
N GLY A 36 5.25 12.21 0.85
CA GLY A 36 4.16 12.35 -0.12
C GLY A 36 4.19 11.33 -1.27
N ALA A 37 5.16 10.41 -1.33
CA ALA A 37 5.13 9.31 -2.30
C ALA A 37 3.84 8.47 -2.18
N LEU A 38 3.25 8.44 -0.98
CA LEU A 38 2.00 7.74 -0.76
C LEU A 38 1.10 8.39 0.29
N ALA A 39 -0.18 8.56 -0.07
CA ALA A 39 -1.19 9.04 0.85
C ALA A 39 -1.72 7.90 1.73
N GLU A 40 -1.81 8.13 3.04
CA GLU A 40 -2.33 7.12 3.99
C GLU A 40 -3.76 6.68 3.63
N ARG A 41 -4.58 7.60 3.09
CA ARG A 41 -5.93 7.28 2.59
C ARG A 41 -5.90 6.16 1.54
N THR A 42 -4.91 6.17 0.66
CA THR A 42 -4.72 5.13 -0.36
C THR A 42 -4.37 3.80 0.28
N VAL A 43 -3.45 3.78 1.25
CA VAL A 43 -3.08 2.56 1.99
C VAL A 43 -4.28 1.98 2.72
N ARG A 44 -5.08 2.81 3.40
CA ARG A 44 -6.30 2.37 4.10
C ARG A 44 -7.30 1.72 3.16
N LYS A 45 -7.49 2.27 1.95
CA LYS A 45 -8.37 1.69 0.91
C LYS A 45 -7.88 0.30 0.49
N TRP A 46 -6.58 0.14 0.24
CA TRP A 46 -5.99 -1.15 -0.12
C TRP A 46 -6.04 -2.16 1.02
N PHE A 47 -5.79 -1.73 2.25
CA PHE A 47 -5.91 -2.60 3.43
C PHE A 47 -7.33 -3.08 3.65
N ALA A 48 -8.34 -2.26 3.33
CA ALA A 48 -9.74 -2.69 3.34
C ALA A 48 -10.00 -3.81 2.32
N LYS A 49 -9.46 -3.71 1.10
CA LYS A 49 -9.50 -4.79 0.10
C LYS A 49 -8.82 -6.07 0.61
N PHE A 50 -7.59 -5.95 1.15
CA PHE A 50 -6.84 -7.10 1.66
C PHE A 50 -7.54 -7.79 2.83
N ARG A 51 -8.25 -7.04 3.69
CA ARG A 51 -9.12 -7.61 4.74
C ARG A 51 -10.31 -8.38 4.18
N ALA A 52 -10.81 -8.00 3.01
CA ALA A 52 -11.83 -8.75 2.28
C ALA A 52 -11.25 -9.90 1.45
N SER A 53 -9.97 -10.25 1.64
CA SER A 53 -9.23 -11.26 0.87
C SER A 53 -9.12 -10.96 -0.63
N ASP A 54 -9.37 -9.73 -1.05
CA ASP A 54 -9.09 -9.26 -2.42
C ASP A 54 -7.63 -8.81 -2.50
N PHE A 55 -6.79 -9.69 -3.05
CA PHE A 55 -5.37 -9.43 -3.29
C PHE A 55 -5.06 -9.05 -4.74
N ASN A 56 -6.08 -8.73 -5.55
CA ASN A 56 -5.84 -8.26 -6.92
C ASN A 56 -5.24 -6.86 -6.88
N LEU A 57 -3.98 -6.74 -7.29
CA LEU A 57 -3.21 -5.49 -7.26
C LEU A 57 -3.42 -4.62 -8.51
N LYS A 58 -4.20 -5.08 -9.47
CA LYS A 58 -4.58 -4.29 -10.65
C LYS A 58 -5.86 -3.50 -10.37
N ASP A 59 -5.93 -2.30 -10.94
CA ASP A 59 -7.25 -1.66 -11.10
C ASP A 59 -7.85 -2.30 -12.36
N HIS A 60 -9.13 -2.69 -12.26
CA HIS A 60 -9.95 -3.05 -13.41
C HIS A 60 -10.58 -1.80 -13.99
#